data_AF-V5FW68-F1
#
_entry.id   AF-V5FW68-F1
#
_cell.length_a   1.000
_cell.length_b   1.000
_cell.length_c   1.000
_cell.angle_alpha   90.00
_cell.angle_beta   90.00
_cell.angle_gamma   90.00
#
_symmetry.space_group_name_H-M   'P 1'
#
loop_
_entity.id
_entity.type
_entity.pdbx_description
1 polymer ?
#
loop_
_entity_poly.entity_id
_entity_poly.type
_entity_poly.pdbx_seq_one_letter_code
_entity_poly.pdbx_strand_id
1 'polypeptide(L)'
;PAAGNYYPVTSKILLRSGQDEFAVLTDRAQGGSSLSDGEIELMLHRECLHDDSFGVGEALVEKAFNKGLVARGSHYLVYGSTSNTNPDGRSVATQERVLAQNKLLSAWTFLSSTQGLSFSEHKAMFKMEYAGLQKALPDNVQILTLEPWIGFSFLLRLEHILENNEDAVLSKPATVNLKNLFA
;
A
#
# COMPACT_ATOMS: atom_id res chain seq x y z
N PRO A 1 29.43 -6.15 9.36
CA PRO A 1 28.84 -4.99 10.09
C PRO A 1 27.31 -5.01 9.96
N ALA A 2 26.57 -4.76 11.05
CA ALA A 2 25.09 -4.82 11.04
C ALA A 2 24.44 -3.80 10.10
N ALA A 3 24.98 -2.57 10.03
CA ALA A 3 24.43 -1.50 9.19
C ALA A 3 24.45 -1.80 7.67
N GLY A 4 25.37 -2.65 7.20
CA GLY A 4 25.44 -3.04 5.79
C GLY A 4 24.34 -4.00 5.34
N ASN A 5 23.60 -4.58 6.29
CA ASN A 5 22.48 -5.50 6.03
C ASN A 5 21.12 -4.81 6.15
N TYR A 6 21.09 -3.49 6.39
CA TYR A 6 19.86 -2.72 6.37
C TYR A 6 19.52 -2.29 4.94
N TYR A 7 18.28 -2.55 4.54
CA TYR A 7 17.74 -2.20 3.23
C TYR A 7 16.56 -1.23 3.36
N PRO A 8 16.31 -0.39 2.34
CA PRO A 8 15.11 0.43 2.30
C PRO A 8 13.87 -0.45 2.12
N VAL A 9 12.98 -0.42 3.10
CA VAL A 9 11.66 -1.09 3.07
C VAL A 9 10.61 -0.03 2.77
N THR A 10 10.19 0.08 1.51
CA THR A 10 9.23 1.09 1.05
C THR A 10 7.78 0.61 1.03
N SER A 11 7.56 -0.71 1.03
CA SER A 11 6.23 -1.32 0.98
C SER A 11 6.09 -2.53 1.92
N LYS A 12 7.04 -3.46 1.87
CA LYS A 12 6.99 -4.74 2.59
C LYS A 12 8.38 -5.35 2.78
N ILE A 13 8.58 -6.05 3.89
CA ILE A 13 9.66 -7.02 4.11
C ILE A 13 9.02 -8.37 4.45
N LEU A 14 9.60 -9.48 3.97
CA LEU A 14 9.05 -10.81 4.19
C LEU A 14 10.14 -11.84 4.48
N LEU A 15 9.77 -12.87 5.23
CA LEU A 15 10.55 -14.09 5.44
C LEU A 15 9.75 -15.30 5.00
N ARG A 16 10.47 -16.32 4.54
CA ARG A 16 9.89 -17.62 4.20
C ARG A 16 10.68 -18.74 4.85
N SER A 17 9.98 -19.70 5.46
CA SER A 17 10.56 -20.92 6.03
C SER A 17 9.76 -22.12 5.55
N GLY A 18 10.30 -22.86 4.58
CA GLY A 18 9.56 -23.94 3.93
C GLY A 18 8.31 -23.42 3.21
N GLN A 19 7.13 -23.82 3.70
CA GLN A 19 5.84 -23.37 3.17
C GLN A 19 5.22 -22.21 3.96
N ASP A 20 5.88 -21.75 5.03
CA ASP A 20 5.40 -20.64 5.86
C ASP A 20 5.97 -19.32 5.35
N GLU A 21 5.11 -18.32 5.22
CA GLU A 21 5.45 -16.96 4.81
C GLU A 21 4.94 -15.97 5.85
N PHE A 22 5.82 -15.05 6.27
CA PHE A 22 5.50 -13.97 7.18
C PHE A 22 5.97 -12.65 6.58
N ALA A 23 5.04 -11.72 6.40
CA ALA A 23 5.29 -10.41 5.84
C ALA A 23 4.87 -9.29 6.78
N VAL A 24 5.67 -8.22 6.76
CA VAL A 24 5.38 -6.95 7.42
C VAL A 24 5.26 -5.87 6.35
N LEU A 25 4.07 -5.29 6.19
CA LEU A 25 3.82 -4.16 5.31
C LEU A 25 3.94 -2.86 6.11
N THR A 26 4.67 -1.88 5.57
CA THR A 26 4.99 -0.61 6.24
C THR A 26 4.11 0.53 5.75
N ASP A 27 3.70 1.45 6.64
CA ASP A 27 2.98 2.67 6.28
C ASP A 27 3.82 3.76 5.61
N ARG A 28 5.13 3.63 5.68
CA ARG A 28 6.12 4.56 5.11
C ARG A 28 7.43 3.83 4.83
N ALA A 29 8.33 4.53 4.14
CA ALA A 29 9.70 4.06 3.97
C ALA A 29 10.42 3.95 5.33
N GLN A 30 11.02 2.79 5.59
CA GLN A 30 11.78 2.48 6.80
C GLN A 30 13.08 1.76 6.44
N GLY A 31 14.06 1.76 7.33
CA GLY A 31 15.18 0.83 7.23
C GLY A 31 14.78 -0.50 7.86
N GLY A 32 15.01 -1.62 7.16
CA GLY A 32 14.69 -2.95 7.67
C GLY A 32 15.79 -3.97 7.41
N SER A 33 15.80 -5.04 8.20
CA SER A 33 16.81 -6.10 8.12
C SER A 33 16.27 -7.42 8.67
N SER A 34 17.00 -8.50 8.40
CA SER A 34 16.95 -9.79 9.08
C SER A 34 18.38 -10.13 9.50
N LEU A 35 18.74 -9.82 10.75
CA LEU A 35 20.12 -10.00 11.24
C LEU A 35 20.39 -11.42 11.76
N SER A 36 19.34 -12.17 12.06
CA SER A 36 19.38 -13.59 12.42
C SER A 36 18.20 -14.32 11.78
N ASP A 37 18.37 -15.62 11.54
CA ASP A 37 17.37 -16.45 10.88
C ASP A 37 16.02 -16.39 11.60
N GLY A 38 14.96 -16.10 10.85
CA GLY A 38 13.60 -16.02 11.39
C GLY A 38 13.21 -14.67 12.00
N GLU A 39 14.10 -13.66 11.96
CA GLU A 39 13.84 -12.35 12.54
C GLU A 39 13.63 -11.26 11.47
N ILE A 40 12.64 -10.39 11.67
CA ILE A 40 12.51 -9.11 10.95
C ILE A 40 12.67 -7.99 11.97
N GLU A 41 13.50 -7.01 11.65
CA GLU A 41 13.57 -5.74 12.37
C GLU A 41 13.30 -4.55 11.44
N LEU A 42 12.65 -3.53 11.99
CA LEU A 42 12.36 -2.27 11.30
C LEU A 42 12.77 -1.11 12.21
N MET A 43 13.57 -0.20 11.68
CA MET A 43 13.97 1.03 12.36
C MET A 43 12.85 2.05 12.26
N LEU A 44 12.15 2.28 13.38
CA LEU A 44 10.92 3.07 13.40
C LEU A 44 11.16 4.58 13.50
N HIS A 45 12.17 4.98 14.26
CA HIS A 45 12.52 6.38 14.51
C HIS A 45 14.00 6.49 14.90
N ARG A 46 14.60 7.65 14.70
CA ARG A 46 16.02 7.89 15.00
C ARG A 46 16.24 9.28 15.59
N GLU A 47 17.18 9.35 16.50
CA GLU A 47 17.78 10.60 16.99
C GLU A 47 19.30 10.42 16.91
N CYS A 48 20.01 11.37 16.32
CA CYS A 48 21.48 11.35 16.21
C CYS A 48 22.01 12.69 16.70
N LEU A 49 22.76 12.67 17.82
CA LEU A 49 23.28 13.88 18.48
C LEU A 49 24.43 14.56 17.73
N HIS A 50 24.91 13.93 16.66
CA HIS A 50 26.02 14.40 15.84
C HIS A 50 25.63 14.35 14.36
N ASP A 51 26.09 15.36 13.62
CA ASP A 51 26.05 15.40 12.15
C ASP A 51 27.02 14.35 11.58
N ASP A 52 26.68 13.79 10.42
CA ASP A 52 27.44 12.75 9.74
C ASP A 52 28.47 13.31 8.74
N SER A 53 28.58 14.63 8.63
CA SER A 53 29.52 15.36 7.76
C SER A 53 29.31 15.15 6.27
N PHE A 54 28.09 14.81 5.83
CA PHE A 54 27.72 14.71 4.41
C PHE A 54 27.03 15.95 3.83
N GLY A 55 27.04 17.08 4.57
CA GLY A 55 26.75 18.41 4.02
C GLY A 55 25.48 19.08 4.51
N VAL A 56 24.67 18.42 5.35
CA VAL A 56 23.49 19.06 5.96
C VAL A 56 23.91 20.00 7.09
N GLY A 57 24.90 19.60 7.92
CA GLY A 57 25.48 20.47 8.95
C GLY A 57 24.63 20.58 10.21
N GLU A 58 23.74 19.62 10.45
CA GLU A 58 22.90 19.57 11.64
C GLU A 58 22.75 18.13 12.16
N ALA A 59 22.62 17.99 13.48
CA ALA A 59 22.30 16.73 14.13
C ALA A 59 20.83 16.37 13.87
N LEU A 60 20.52 15.09 13.65
CA LEU A 60 19.13 14.62 13.51
C LEU A 60 18.43 14.59 14.88
N VAL A 61 17.92 15.75 15.31
CA VAL A 61 17.22 15.93 16.59
C VAL A 61 15.93 16.73 16.37
N GLU A 62 14.92 16.07 15.82
CA GLU A 62 13.64 16.68 15.51
C GLU A 62 12.80 16.97 16.76
N LYS A 63 12.19 18.16 16.83
CA LYS A 63 11.39 18.60 17.99
C LYS A 63 10.06 19.23 17.59
N ALA A 64 9.04 18.98 18.39
CA ALA A 64 7.75 19.68 18.37
C ALA A 64 7.45 20.25 19.75
N PHE A 65 7.09 21.54 19.84
CA PHE A 65 6.83 22.24 21.11
C PHE A 65 7.96 22.08 22.15
N ASN A 66 9.23 22.18 21.69
CA ASN A 66 10.44 21.99 22.50
C ASN A 66 10.59 20.59 23.14
N LYS A 67 9.87 19.59 22.65
CA LYS A 67 9.99 18.18 23.05
C LYS A 67 10.41 17.34 21.84
N GLY A 68 11.07 16.20 22.07
CA GLY A 68 11.43 15.26 21.00
C GLY A 68 10.21 14.88 20.17
N LEU A 69 10.37 14.86 18.85
CA LEU A 69 9.29 14.58 17.91
C LEU A 69 8.75 13.16 18.12
N VAL A 70 7.41 13.04 18.16
CA VAL A 70 6.72 11.75 18.22
C VAL A 70 6.15 11.43 16.86
N ALA A 71 6.65 10.37 16.24
CA ALA A 71 6.05 9.78 15.05
C ALA A 71 5.04 8.70 15.44
N ARG A 72 3.89 8.68 14.77
CA ARG A 72 2.92 7.57 14.82
C ARG A 72 2.91 6.90 13.46
N GLY A 73 2.98 5.57 13.46
CA GLY A 73 2.84 4.77 12.25
C GLY A 73 2.08 3.48 12.50
N SER A 74 1.93 2.69 11.45
CA SER A 74 1.27 1.38 11.49
C SER A 74 2.02 0.35 10.64
N HIS A 75 2.02 -0.87 11.14
CA HIS A 75 2.53 -2.05 10.44
C HIS A 75 1.39 -3.05 10.31
N TYR A 76 1.34 -3.73 9.18
CA TYR A 76 0.36 -4.78 8.94
C TYR A 76 1.10 -6.09 8.78
N LEU A 77 0.64 -7.11 9.49
CA LEU A 77 1.25 -8.43 9.53
C LEU A 77 0.39 -9.38 8.72
N VAL A 78 1.01 -10.08 7.79
CA VAL A 78 0.38 -11.18 7.05
C VAL A 78 1.20 -12.42 7.31
N TYR A 79 0.53 -13.50 7.68
CA TYR A 79 1.12 -14.81 7.85
C TYR A 79 0.25 -15.82 7.11
N GLY A 80 0.86 -16.72 6.35
CA GLY A 80 0.14 -17.74 5.63
C GLY A 80 1.05 -18.79 5.03
N SER A 81 0.43 -19.79 4.42
CA SER A 81 1.16 -20.84 3.72
C SER A 81 1.24 -20.57 2.23
N THR A 82 2.40 -20.80 1.62
CA THR A 82 2.57 -20.69 0.16
C THR A 82 1.99 -21.89 -0.61
N SER A 83 1.77 -23.02 0.05
CA SER A 83 1.21 -24.22 -0.58
C SER A 83 -0.32 -24.28 -0.58
N ASN A 84 -0.96 -23.51 0.29
CA ASN A 84 -2.41 -23.51 0.45
C ASN A 84 -3.01 -22.16 0.06
N THR A 85 -4.25 -22.19 -0.41
CA THR A 85 -5.03 -20.96 -0.55
C THR A 85 -5.70 -20.62 0.77
N ASN A 86 -5.94 -19.34 0.97
CA ASN A 86 -6.75 -18.85 2.07
C ASN A 86 -8.24 -19.18 1.85
N PRO A 87 -9.12 -18.99 2.86
CA PRO A 87 -10.55 -19.29 2.73
C PRO A 87 -11.27 -18.58 1.56
N ASP A 88 -10.72 -17.45 1.11
CA ASP A 88 -11.20 -16.70 -0.06
C ASP A 88 -10.67 -17.25 -1.41
N GLY A 89 -9.91 -18.34 -1.38
CA GLY A 89 -9.32 -18.99 -2.55
C GLY A 89 -8.05 -18.34 -3.07
N ARG A 90 -7.54 -17.28 -2.42
CA ARG A 90 -6.37 -16.51 -2.86
C ARG A 90 -5.10 -16.99 -2.15
N SER A 91 -3.94 -16.89 -2.82
CA SER A 91 -2.65 -17.14 -2.16
C SER A 91 -2.33 -16.09 -1.10
N VAL A 92 -1.39 -16.40 -0.20
CA VAL A 92 -0.86 -15.42 0.78
C VAL A 92 -0.27 -14.18 0.08
N ALA A 93 0.48 -14.38 -1.02
CA ALA A 93 1.02 -13.29 -1.82
C ALA A 93 -0.09 -12.38 -2.37
N THR A 94 -1.20 -12.94 -2.87
CA THR A 94 -2.36 -12.15 -3.31
C THR A 94 -2.95 -11.33 -2.17
N GLN A 95 -3.08 -11.88 -0.97
CA GLN A 95 -3.56 -11.10 0.18
C GLN A 95 -2.64 -9.94 0.52
N GLU A 96 -1.32 -10.15 0.47
CA GLU A 96 -0.33 -9.09 0.67
C GLU A 96 -0.45 -7.98 -0.37
N ARG A 97 -0.60 -8.32 -1.67
CA ARG A 97 -0.77 -7.33 -2.75
C ARG A 97 -2.07 -6.53 -2.58
N VAL A 98 -3.18 -7.21 -2.29
CA VAL A 98 -4.48 -6.56 -2.06
C VAL A 98 -4.42 -5.64 -0.84
N LEU A 99 -3.80 -6.08 0.25
CA LEU A 99 -3.64 -5.26 1.45
C LEU A 99 -2.76 -4.03 1.18
N ALA A 100 -1.66 -4.19 0.46
CA ALA A 100 -0.79 -3.08 0.05
C ALA A 100 -1.57 -2.04 -0.77
N GLN A 101 -2.41 -2.50 -1.71
CA GLN A 101 -3.25 -1.62 -2.55
C GLN A 101 -4.32 -0.90 -1.73
N ASN A 102 -5.05 -1.60 -0.86
CA ASN A 102 -6.08 -0.99 0.00
C ASN A 102 -5.51 0.09 0.93
N LYS A 103 -4.28 -0.11 1.38
CA LYS A 103 -3.54 0.85 2.19
C LYS A 103 -3.09 2.06 1.38
N LEU A 104 -2.57 1.86 0.17
CA LEU A 104 -2.15 2.95 -0.70
C LEU A 104 -3.35 3.79 -1.18
N LEU A 105 -4.46 3.12 -1.49
CA LEU A 105 -5.68 3.69 -2.05
C LEU A 105 -6.84 3.64 -1.05
N SER A 106 -6.59 4.06 0.18
CA SER A 106 -7.63 4.15 1.19
C SER A 106 -8.73 5.12 0.79
N ALA A 107 -9.98 4.78 1.10
CA ALA A 107 -11.13 5.59 0.73
C ALA A 107 -11.05 7.00 1.34
N TRP A 108 -11.27 8.02 0.51
CA TRP A 108 -11.30 9.40 0.98
C TRP A 108 -12.64 9.68 1.64
N THR A 109 -12.59 10.12 2.89
CA THR A 109 -13.79 10.50 3.65
C THR A 109 -14.01 12.00 3.50
N PHE A 110 -15.16 12.36 2.92
CA PHE A 110 -15.60 13.74 2.79
C PHE A 110 -16.75 14.00 3.76
N LEU A 111 -16.73 15.16 4.41
CA LEU A 111 -17.78 15.60 5.32
C LEU A 111 -18.34 16.93 4.82
N SER A 112 -19.66 17.05 4.82
CA SER A 112 -20.36 18.29 4.49
C SER A 112 -21.58 18.45 5.38
N SER A 113 -21.98 19.69 5.64
CA SER A 113 -23.22 19.96 6.37
C SER A 113 -24.42 19.61 5.52
N THR A 114 -25.41 18.91 6.09
CA THR A 114 -26.67 18.60 5.41
C THR A 114 -27.62 19.80 5.31
N GLN A 115 -27.22 20.97 5.86
CA GLN A 115 -28.04 22.19 5.91
C GLN A 115 -29.42 21.98 6.54
N GLY A 116 -29.52 21.04 7.49
CA GLY A 116 -30.75 20.72 8.19
C GLY A 116 -31.62 19.65 7.51
N LEU A 117 -31.21 19.12 6.34
CA LEU A 117 -31.90 18.00 5.71
C LEU A 117 -31.72 16.71 6.54
N SER A 118 -32.80 15.93 6.64
CA SER A 118 -32.75 14.55 7.09
C SER A 118 -32.03 13.65 6.08
N PHE A 119 -31.62 12.46 6.51
CA PHE A 119 -30.98 11.48 5.62
C PHE A 119 -31.87 11.11 4.43
N SER A 120 -33.18 10.95 4.64
CA SER A 120 -34.14 10.59 3.58
C SER A 120 -34.27 11.70 2.53
N GLU A 121 -34.33 12.96 2.97
CA GLU A 121 -34.38 14.13 2.06
C GLU A 121 -33.08 14.26 1.27
N HIS A 122 -31.93 14.16 1.93
CA HIS A 122 -30.64 14.23 1.27
C HIS A 122 -30.46 13.12 0.22
N LYS A 123 -30.86 11.88 0.56
CA LYS A 123 -30.81 10.74 -0.37
C LYS A 123 -31.72 10.93 -1.59
N ALA A 124 -32.87 11.58 -1.43
CA ALA A 124 -33.78 11.85 -2.53
C ALA A 124 -33.27 12.97 -3.46
N MET A 125 -32.51 13.93 -2.91
CA MET A 125 -32.02 15.09 -3.66
C MET A 125 -30.67 14.84 -4.36
N PHE A 126 -29.83 13.95 -3.83
CA PHE A 126 -28.45 13.78 -4.29
C PHE A 126 -28.14 12.34 -4.72
N LYS A 127 -27.20 12.21 -5.66
CA LYS A 127 -26.67 10.91 -6.08
C LYS A 127 -25.75 10.37 -5.00
N MET A 128 -26.21 9.33 -4.30
CA MET A 128 -25.47 8.73 -3.18
C MET A 128 -24.38 7.74 -3.60
N GLU A 129 -24.37 7.32 -4.87
CA GLU A 129 -23.40 6.37 -5.40
C GLU A 129 -23.05 6.73 -6.83
N TYR A 130 -21.75 6.75 -7.14
CA TYR A 130 -21.22 6.95 -8.47
C TYR A 130 -20.08 5.96 -8.72
N ALA A 131 -20.11 5.31 -9.88
CA ALA A 131 -19.01 4.49 -10.39
C ALA A 131 -18.59 5.03 -11.75
N GLY A 132 -17.30 5.36 -11.89
CA GLY A 132 -16.72 5.79 -13.17
C GLY A 132 -16.40 4.63 -14.11
N LEU A 133 -16.19 3.43 -13.55
CA LEU A 133 -16.00 2.20 -14.31
C LEU A 133 -17.34 1.53 -14.59
N GLN A 134 -17.59 1.15 -15.85
CA GLN A 134 -18.78 0.38 -16.22
C GLN A 134 -18.66 -1.10 -15.86
N LYS A 135 -17.43 -1.60 -15.70
CA LYS A 135 -17.11 -2.98 -15.34
C LYS A 135 -15.91 -3.00 -14.40
N ALA A 136 -15.93 -3.90 -13.43
CA ALA A 136 -14.77 -4.17 -12.60
C ALA A 136 -13.59 -4.64 -13.47
N LEU A 137 -12.39 -4.24 -13.08
CA LEU A 137 -11.16 -4.76 -13.65
C LEU A 137 -10.93 -6.20 -13.15
N PRO A 138 -10.14 -7.01 -13.88
CA PRO A 138 -9.63 -8.26 -13.33
C PRO A 138 -8.94 -8.03 -11.98
N ASP A 139 -9.12 -8.94 -11.02
CA ASP A 139 -8.59 -8.82 -9.65
C ASP A 139 -7.07 -8.64 -9.57
N ASN A 140 -6.34 -9.04 -10.62
CA ASN A 140 -4.89 -8.90 -10.75
C ASN A 140 -4.44 -7.63 -11.49
N VAL A 141 -5.36 -6.73 -11.86
CA VAL A 141 -5.08 -5.48 -12.58
C VAL A 141 -5.55 -4.26 -11.79
N GLN A 142 -4.67 -3.28 -11.62
CA GLN A 142 -4.97 -2.00 -10.97
C GLN A 142 -4.75 -0.82 -11.93
N ILE A 143 -5.59 0.22 -11.82
CA ILE A 143 -5.31 1.53 -12.44
C ILE A 143 -4.26 2.22 -11.58
N LEU A 144 -3.02 2.19 -12.05
CA LEU A 144 -1.90 2.91 -11.43
C LEU A 144 -2.03 4.41 -11.63
N THR A 145 -2.55 4.84 -12.78
CA THR A 145 -2.76 6.26 -13.08
C THR A 145 -3.90 6.45 -14.05
N LEU A 146 -4.75 7.43 -13.75
CA LEU A 146 -5.73 8.00 -14.67
C LEU A 146 -5.71 9.51 -14.47
N GLU A 147 -5.10 10.25 -15.39
CA GLU A 147 -4.97 11.70 -15.27
C GLU A 147 -5.19 12.40 -16.62
N PRO A 148 -5.72 13.64 -16.62
CA PRO A 148 -5.70 14.50 -17.80
C PRO A 148 -4.27 14.69 -18.29
N TRP A 149 -4.07 14.66 -19.60
CA TRP A 149 -2.74 14.82 -20.20
C TRP A 149 -2.64 16.13 -20.97
N ILE A 150 -2.82 16.11 -22.29
CA ILE A 150 -2.73 17.29 -23.14
C ILE A 150 -4.06 17.50 -23.86
N GLY A 151 -4.62 18.71 -23.76
CA GLY A 151 -5.91 19.05 -24.36
C GLY A 151 -7.03 18.19 -23.75
N PHE A 152 -7.67 17.37 -24.58
CA PHE A 152 -8.76 16.46 -24.18
C PHE A 152 -8.31 14.99 -24.07
N SER A 153 -7.01 14.75 -23.92
CA SER A 153 -6.45 13.40 -23.76
C SER A 153 -6.23 13.04 -22.28
N PHE A 154 -6.11 11.74 -22.02
CA PHE A 154 -5.84 11.18 -20.71
C PHE A 154 -4.66 10.21 -20.77
N LEU A 155 -3.86 10.19 -19.70
CA LEU A 155 -2.87 9.14 -19.46
C LEU A 155 -3.51 8.06 -18.59
N LEU A 156 -3.59 6.84 -19.13
CA LEU A 156 -4.00 5.65 -18.39
C LEU A 156 -2.80 4.70 -18.28
N ARG A 157 -2.44 4.35 -17.04
CA ARG A 157 -1.46 3.29 -16.74
C ARG A 157 -2.16 2.18 -15.97
N LEU A 158 -2.06 0.96 -16.48
CA LEU A 158 -2.54 -0.25 -15.83
C LEU A 158 -1.32 -1.06 -15.36
N GLU A 159 -1.40 -1.61 -14.16
CA GLU A 159 -0.39 -2.52 -13.63
C GLU A 159 -0.98 -3.89 -13.32
N HIS A 160 -0.17 -4.92 -13.50
CA HIS A 160 -0.46 -6.25 -12.99
C HIS A 160 0.16 -6.36 -11.61
N ILE A 161 -0.65 -6.56 -10.56
CA ILE A 161 -0.19 -6.41 -9.16
C ILE A 161 0.58 -7.63 -8.64
N LEU A 162 0.54 -8.74 -9.37
CA LEU A 162 1.19 -10.00 -9.01
C LEU A 162 2.36 -10.30 -9.93
N GLU A 163 3.40 -10.92 -9.36
CA GLU A 163 4.52 -11.50 -10.09
C GLU A 163 4.18 -12.92 -10.58
N ASN A 164 5.09 -13.50 -11.36
CA ASN A 164 4.93 -14.85 -11.86
C ASN A 164 4.98 -15.87 -10.70
N ASN A 165 4.07 -16.84 -10.73
CA ASN A 165 3.96 -17.92 -9.73
C ASN A 165 3.63 -17.47 -8.29
N GLU A 166 3.12 -16.26 -8.07
CA GLU A 166 2.61 -15.83 -6.76
C GLU A 166 1.20 -16.38 -6.46
N ASP A 167 0.40 -16.63 -7.49
CA ASP A 167 -0.96 -17.18 -7.38
C ASP A 167 -1.26 -18.10 -8.58
N ALA A 168 -1.92 -19.22 -8.33
CA ALA A 168 -2.20 -20.22 -9.36
C ALA A 168 -3.09 -19.68 -10.49
N VAL A 169 -4.00 -18.76 -10.16
CA VAL A 169 -4.98 -18.19 -11.08
C VAL A 169 -4.62 -16.74 -11.41
N LEU A 170 -4.32 -15.93 -10.40
CA LEU A 170 -4.18 -14.48 -10.55
C LEU A 170 -2.81 -14.03 -11.07
N SER A 171 -1.79 -14.89 -11.06
CA SER A 171 -0.50 -14.62 -11.76
C SER A 171 -0.55 -14.89 -13.27
N LYS A 172 -1.71 -15.26 -13.83
CA LYS A 172 -1.86 -15.52 -15.27
C LYS A 172 -2.18 -14.23 -16.04
N PRO A 173 -1.90 -14.17 -17.35
CA PRO A 173 -2.18 -12.98 -18.15
C PRO A 173 -3.65 -12.52 -18.05
N ALA A 174 -3.84 -11.23 -17.83
CA ALA A 174 -5.15 -10.59 -17.81
C ALA A 174 -5.39 -9.79 -19.10
N THR A 175 -6.65 -9.72 -19.55
CA THR A 175 -7.05 -8.89 -20.69
C THR A 175 -8.02 -7.81 -20.20
N VAL A 176 -7.69 -6.54 -20.49
CA VAL A 176 -8.57 -5.41 -20.21
C VAL A 176 -9.04 -4.81 -21.53
N ASN A 177 -10.36 -4.82 -21.75
CA ASN A 177 -10.96 -4.14 -22.89
C ASN A 177 -11.22 -2.68 -22.53
N LEU A 178 -10.48 -1.76 -23.14
CA LEU A 178 -10.62 -0.32 -22.89
C LEU A 178 -11.90 0.26 -23.51
N LYS A 179 -12.51 -0.41 -24.49
CA LYS A 179 -13.75 0.05 -25.11
C LYS A 179 -14.89 -0.03 -24.11
N ASN A 180 -15.55 1.10 -23.84
CA ASN A 180 -16.64 1.23 -22.86
C ASN A 180 -16.22 0.87 -21.42
N LEU A 181 -14.93 1.00 -21.07
CA LEU A 181 -14.47 0.77 -19.71
C LEU A 181 -14.97 1.86 -18.75
N PHE A 182 -14.95 3.11 -19.21
CA PHE A 182 -15.40 4.28 -18.46
C PHE A 182 -16.80 4.73 -18.91
N ALA A 183 -17.60 5.20 -17.94
CA ALA A 183 -18.98 5.68 -18.13
C ALA A 183 -19.06 7.03 -18.84
#